data_AF-F9EF46-F1
#
_entry.id   AF-F9EF46-F1
#
_cell.length_a   1.000
_cell.length_b   1.000
_cell.length_c   1.000
_cell.angle_alpha   90.00
_cell.angle_beta   90.00
_cell.angle_gamma   90.00
#
_symmetry.space_group_name_H-M   'P 1'
#
loop_
_entity.id
_entity.type
_entity.pdbx_description
1 polymer ?
#
loop_
_entity_poly.entity_id
_entity_poly.type
_entity_poly.pdbx_seq_one_letter_code
_entity_poly.pdbx_strand_id
1 'polypeptide(L)'
;MTTTVYDVTTFPASVPATTDIGRVINEILAQVHAEQTSQTTRPGAVIYIPPGHYDLLTRVVIDISYVQIKGSGHGFQSLAIRDESDTTGWVDTLPGASHIRVLNTDGALEAFLVKRDASPSQAGRINSVEFRDFIIDGVEASKPYLPGSGKIGINVASDSDSVRIEGMGFVYLSTAMVLRGADAAWVTGNFAAECGSCLELTGASQVVRVTNNSLISAWAGACVRAEHAEGLLVEGNTLVWHGSVHLSECSRCSIASNKFVSSWPGMVWMEGACDENLITGNLFTRVDTESSNDNGHDDLFGMLQCSGTDNLVSSNLFSYRVDAGLRRPASAIPTIVLVKSGADNVIMGNHVCGTDDYRIVLDQSTTGTRIVHSVPQTAVEAYTQDYVCVPMP
;
A
#
# COMPACT_ATOMS: atom_id res chain seq x y z
N MET A 1 -27.63 25.56 -15.73
CA MET A 1 -27.20 24.49 -14.82
C MET A 1 -25.74 24.73 -14.52
N THR A 2 -25.30 24.56 -13.28
CA THR A 2 -23.87 24.61 -12.92
C THR A 2 -23.12 23.54 -13.70
N THR A 3 -21.94 23.86 -14.20
CA THR A 3 -21.13 22.87 -14.92
C THR A 3 -20.55 21.90 -13.88
N THR A 4 -20.73 20.61 -14.09
CA THR A 4 -20.23 19.57 -13.14
C THR A 4 -19.34 18.56 -13.82
N VAL A 5 -19.04 18.74 -15.11
CA VAL A 5 -18.17 17.88 -15.90
C VAL A 5 -17.20 18.77 -16.65
N TYR A 6 -15.92 18.52 -16.43
CA TYR A 6 -14.82 19.29 -16.99
C TYR A 6 -13.85 18.35 -17.71
N ASP A 7 -13.24 18.84 -18.77
CA ASP A 7 -12.13 18.17 -19.46
C ASP A 7 -10.94 19.12 -19.45
N VAL A 8 -9.81 18.66 -18.91
CA VAL A 8 -8.60 19.48 -18.72
C VAL A 8 -8.05 20.06 -20.03
N THR A 9 -8.38 19.47 -21.18
CA THR A 9 -7.91 19.92 -22.50
C THR A 9 -8.81 20.97 -23.14
N THR A 10 -10.06 21.11 -22.68
CA THR A 10 -11.04 22.06 -23.25
C THR A 10 -11.43 23.18 -22.29
N PHE A 11 -11.15 23.01 -20.99
CA PHE A 11 -11.35 24.06 -20.00
C PHE A 11 -10.46 25.28 -20.33
N PRO A 12 -11.01 26.51 -20.35
CA PRO A 12 -10.27 27.71 -20.71
C PRO A 12 -9.38 28.21 -19.55
N ALA A 13 -8.45 27.37 -19.11
CA ALA A 13 -7.48 27.69 -18.07
C ALA A 13 -6.45 28.72 -18.53
N SER A 14 -5.73 29.29 -17.57
CA SER A 14 -4.65 30.24 -17.83
C SER A 14 -3.41 29.63 -18.50
N VAL A 15 -3.29 28.29 -18.49
CA VAL A 15 -2.22 27.52 -19.14
C VAL A 15 -2.79 26.24 -19.77
N PRO A 16 -2.16 25.69 -20.82
CA PRO A 16 -2.53 24.37 -21.32
C PRO A 16 -2.27 23.27 -20.29
N ALA A 17 -3.13 22.26 -20.24
CA ALA A 17 -2.93 21.11 -19.33
C ALA A 17 -1.63 20.34 -19.58
N THR A 18 -1.11 20.35 -20.82
CA THR A 18 0.19 19.72 -21.13
C THR A 18 1.36 20.45 -20.48
N THR A 19 1.20 21.72 -20.10
CA THR A 19 2.23 22.55 -19.46
C THR A 19 2.13 22.51 -17.94
N ASP A 20 0.93 22.63 -17.38
CA ASP A 20 0.70 22.49 -15.94
C ASP A 20 -0.75 22.06 -15.65
N ILE A 21 -1.01 20.75 -15.71
CA ILE A 21 -2.33 20.19 -15.40
C ILE A 21 -2.77 20.48 -13.97
N GLY A 22 -1.82 20.61 -13.04
CA GLY A 22 -2.15 20.91 -11.66
C GLY A 22 -2.79 22.28 -11.51
N ARG A 23 -2.26 23.27 -12.23
CA ARG A 23 -2.88 24.60 -12.33
C ARG A 23 -4.26 24.56 -12.98
N VAL A 24 -4.43 23.82 -14.08
CA VAL A 24 -5.72 23.65 -14.75
C VAL A 24 -6.77 23.06 -13.79
N ILE A 25 -6.43 21.99 -13.07
CA ILE A 25 -7.33 21.33 -12.12
C ILE A 25 -7.69 22.27 -10.97
N ASN A 26 -6.73 23.02 -10.42
CA ASN A 26 -7.00 24.01 -9.38
C ASN A 26 -7.94 25.13 -9.87
N GLU A 27 -7.81 25.60 -11.11
CA GLU A 27 -8.72 26.59 -11.70
C GLU A 27 -10.13 26.03 -11.91
N ILE A 28 -10.26 24.76 -12.30
CA ILE A 28 -11.55 24.05 -12.34
C ILE A 28 -12.18 23.99 -10.93
N LEU A 29 -11.41 23.57 -9.92
CA LEU A 29 -11.90 23.49 -8.54
C LEU A 29 -12.32 24.85 -7.99
N ALA A 30 -11.60 25.92 -8.33
CA ALA A 30 -11.98 27.29 -7.98
C ALA A 30 -13.32 27.70 -8.62
N GLN A 31 -13.56 27.33 -9.89
CA GLN A 31 -14.85 27.56 -10.54
C GLN A 31 -15.97 26.75 -9.85
N VAL A 32 -15.74 25.47 -9.54
CA VAL A 32 -16.71 24.63 -8.82
C VAL A 32 -17.06 25.27 -7.48
N HIS A 33 -16.06 25.74 -6.72
CA HIS A 33 -16.27 26.41 -5.45
C HIS A 33 -17.09 27.71 -5.58
N ALA A 34 -16.84 28.50 -6.63
CA ALA A 34 -17.57 29.73 -6.90
C ALA A 34 -19.03 29.48 -7.32
N GLU A 35 -19.31 28.37 -7.99
CA GLU A 35 -20.66 27.99 -8.45
C GLU A 35 -21.48 27.27 -7.36
N GLN A 36 -20.83 26.49 -6.49
CA GLN A 36 -21.48 25.62 -5.51
C GLN A 36 -21.40 26.19 -4.09
N THR A 37 -22.11 27.29 -3.85
CA THR A 37 -21.88 28.12 -2.65
C THR A 37 -22.63 27.66 -1.39
N SER A 38 -23.81 27.04 -1.51
CA SER A 38 -24.64 26.64 -0.36
C SER A 38 -24.42 25.18 0.07
N GLN A 39 -24.66 24.87 1.35
CA GLN A 39 -24.51 23.52 1.91
C GLN A 39 -25.36 22.46 1.20
N THR A 40 -26.50 22.83 0.64
CA THR A 40 -27.44 21.91 -0.03
C THR A 40 -27.31 21.91 -1.55
N THR A 41 -26.37 22.68 -2.11
CA THR A 41 -26.13 22.79 -3.56
C THR A 41 -24.66 22.60 -3.91
N ARG A 42 -24.02 21.60 -3.27
CA ARG A 42 -22.62 21.19 -3.49
C ARG A 42 -22.52 19.74 -3.98
N PRO A 43 -23.00 19.43 -5.20
CA PRO A 43 -22.93 18.07 -5.74
C PRO A 43 -21.51 17.61 -6.11
N GLY A 44 -20.50 18.50 -6.08
CA GLY A 44 -19.15 18.19 -6.54
C GLY A 44 -19.02 18.26 -8.07
N ALA A 45 -18.00 17.61 -8.62
CA ALA A 45 -17.69 17.67 -10.05
C ALA A 45 -16.88 16.47 -10.51
N VAL A 46 -16.93 16.21 -11.82
CA VAL A 46 -16.07 15.26 -12.52
C VAL A 46 -15.06 16.04 -13.35
N ILE A 47 -13.78 15.71 -13.19
CA ILE A 47 -12.66 16.28 -13.94
C ILE A 47 -12.03 15.14 -14.74
N TYR A 48 -12.18 15.19 -16.06
CA TYR A 48 -11.67 14.19 -16.97
C TYR A 48 -10.29 14.58 -17.54
N ILE A 49 -9.39 13.61 -17.54
CA ILE A 49 -8.02 13.69 -18.08
C ILE A 49 -7.95 12.74 -19.28
N PRO A 50 -8.05 13.23 -20.52
CA PRO A 50 -7.86 12.38 -21.70
C PRO A 50 -6.48 11.69 -21.72
N PRO A 51 -6.28 10.65 -22.55
CA PRO A 51 -4.94 10.14 -22.80
C PRO A 51 -4.00 11.22 -23.37
N GLY A 52 -2.82 11.36 -22.79
CA GLY A 52 -1.85 12.39 -23.09
C GLY A 52 -0.77 12.49 -22.03
N HIS A 53 0.27 13.30 -22.29
CA HIS A 53 1.33 13.60 -21.34
C HIS A 53 1.12 14.99 -20.75
N TYR A 54 1.05 15.05 -19.43
CA TYR A 54 0.70 16.26 -18.69
C TYR A 54 1.72 16.51 -17.60
N ASP A 55 2.37 17.67 -17.65
CA ASP A 55 3.22 18.11 -16.57
C ASP A 55 2.38 18.67 -15.44
N LEU A 56 2.70 18.30 -14.21
CA LEU A 56 2.14 18.88 -13.00
C LEU A 56 3.26 19.65 -12.30
N LEU A 57 3.22 20.97 -12.44
CA LEU A 57 4.19 21.89 -11.85
C LEU A 57 3.66 22.52 -10.56
N THR A 58 2.34 22.60 -10.44
CA THR A 58 1.61 23.12 -9.28
C THR A 58 0.83 21.99 -8.62
N ARG A 59 0.99 21.75 -7.31
CA ARG A 59 0.20 20.77 -6.57
C ARG A 59 -1.29 21.06 -6.66
N VAL A 60 -2.10 20.01 -6.87
CA VAL A 60 -3.56 20.10 -6.80
C VAL A 60 -4.03 20.04 -5.35
N VAL A 61 -4.91 20.96 -4.95
CA VAL A 61 -5.54 20.96 -3.62
C VAL A 61 -7.04 20.75 -3.74
N ILE A 62 -7.53 19.63 -3.21
CA ILE A 62 -8.96 19.27 -3.18
C ILE A 62 -9.49 19.47 -1.76
N ASP A 63 -10.33 20.48 -1.58
CA ASP A 63 -10.94 20.85 -0.29
C ASP A 63 -12.47 20.69 -0.27
N ILE A 64 -13.05 20.26 -1.39
CA ILE A 64 -14.48 19.99 -1.56
C ILE A 64 -14.76 18.50 -1.72
N SER A 65 -15.93 18.06 -1.24
CA SER A 65 -16.39 16.67 -1.33
C SER A 65 -16.96 16.35 -2.71
N TYR A 66 -17.11 15.05 -3.01
CA TYR A 66 -17.75 14.55 -4.23
C TYR A 66 -17.04 14.95 -5.54
N VAL A 67 -15.73 15.21 -5.47
CA VAL A 67 -14.89 15.42 -6.66
C VAL A 67 -14.39 14.07 -7.17
N GLN A 68 -14.63 13.79 -8.43
CA GLN A 68 -14.01 12.67 -9.14
C GLN A 68 -12.99 13.21 -10.14
N ILE A 69 -11.73 12.83 -10.00
CA ILE A 69 -10.70 13.02 -11.03
C ILE A 69 -10.51 11.69 -11.73
N LYS A 70 -10.74 11.66 -13.04
CA LYS A 70 -10.70 10.41 -13.81
C LYS A 70 -9.95 10.52 -15.13
N GLY A 71 -9.28 9.44 -15.52
CA GLY A 71 -8.65 9.29 -16.82
C GLY A 71 -9.29 8.19 -17.67
N SER A 72 -8.46 7.61 -18.54
CA SER A 72 -8.81 6.53 -19.48
C SER A 72 -7.76 5.40 -19.52
N GLY A 73 -6.98 5.23 -18.45
CA GLY A 73 -6.11 4.07 -18.25
C GLY A 73 -4.95 4.32 -17.28
N HIS A 74 -4.53 3.26 -16.59
CA HIS A 74 -3.43 3.29 -15.61
C HIS A 74 -2.01 3.33 -16.24
N GLY A 75 -1.87 3.19 -17.56
CA GLY A 75 -0.69 3.60 -18.31
C GLY A 75 0.69 3.06 -17.91
N PHE A 76 0.79 2.02 -17.09
CA PHE A 76 2.06 1.62 -16.47
C PHE A 76 3.08 1.10 -17.48
N GLN A 77 4.31 1.60 -17.38
CA GLN A 77 5.52 1.04 -18.00
C GLN A 77 6.60 0.97 -16.91
N SER A 78 7.36 -0.13 -16.88
CA SER A 78 8.48 -0.26 -15.94
C SER A 78 9.59 0.74 -16.30
N LEU A 79 9.77 1.73 -15.44
CA LEU A 79 10.83 2.73 -15.59
C LEU A 79 12.16 2.19 -15.05
N ALA A 80 12.11 1.32 -14.04
CA ALA A 80 13.29 0.63 -13.52
C ALA A 80 14.02 -0.16 -14.62
N ILE A 81 13.28 -0.94 -15.42
CA ILE A 81 13.87 -1.69 -16.54
C ILE A 81 14.37 -0.72 -17.62
N ARG A 82 13.60 0.33 -17.94
CA ARG A 82 14.00 1.34 -18.92
C ARG A 82 15.35 1.96 -18.57
N ASP A 83 15.51 2.39 -17.31
CA ASP A 83 16.70 3.11 -16.85
C ASP A 83 17.94 2.21 -16.74
N GLU A 84 17.74 0.90 -16.60
CA GLU A 84 18.81 -0.12 -16.57
C GLU A 84 19.11 -0.71 -17.97
N SER A 85 18.41 -0.28 -19.03
CA SER A 85 18.50 -0.85 -20.39
C SER A 85 19.07 0.11 -21.45
N ASP A 86 19.60 -0.44 -22.55
CA ASP A 86 19.77 0.32 -23.80
C ASP A 86 18.42 0.45 -24.50
N THR A 87 17.89 1.67 -24.52
CA THR A 87 16.56 1.98 -25.06
C THR A 87 16.59 2.51 -26.50
N THR A 88 17.75 2.50 -27.18
CA THR A 88 17.91 3.05 -28.54
C THR A 88 16.92 2.45 -29.56
N GLY A 89 16.55 1.18 -29.38
CA GLY A 89 15.60 0.47 -30.26
C GLY A 89 14.15 0.42 -29.76
N TRP A 90 13.83 1.07 -28.64
CA TRP A 90 12.50 0.99 -28.04
C TRP A 90 11.50 1.90 -28.78
N VAL A 91 10.25 1.45 -28.89
CA VAL A 91 9.15 2.24 -29.45
C VAL A 91 8.63 3.24 -28.42
N ASP A 92 8.45 2.79 -27.17
CA ASP A 92 7.89 3.57 -26.07
C ASP A 92 8.87 3.58 -24.88
N THR A 93 9.10 4.75 -24.31
CA THR A 93 10.06 4.96 -23.19
C THR A 93 9.43 5.67 -22.01
N LEU A 94 8.10 5.85 -22.02
CA LEU A 94 7.36 6.57 -21.00
C LEU A 94 6.04 5.85 -20.70
N PRO A 95 5.54 5.96 -19.46
CA PRO A 95 4.17 5.61 -19.15
C PRO A 95 3.18 6.29 -20.11
N GLY A 96 2.06 5.62 -20.37
CA GLY A 96 1.06 6.05 -21.36
C GLY A 96 -0.29 6.41 -20.73
N ALA A 97 -1.35 6.31 -21.53
CA ALA A 97 -2.73 6.65 -21.14
C ALA A 97 -2.85 8.09 -20.61
N SER A 98 -3.61 8.31 -19.53
CA SER A 98 -3.77 9.63 -18.90
C SER A 98 -2.59 9.90 -17.96
N HIS A 99 -1.47 10.35 -18.53
CA HIS A 99 -0.17 10.37 -17.87
C HIS A 99 0.18 11.73 -17.25
N ILE A 100 0.19 11.78 -15.93
CA ILE A 100 0.65 12.94 -15.15
C ILE A 100 2.09 12.74 -14.70
N ARG A 101 2.98 13.63 -15.14
CA ARG A 101 4.37 13.73 -14.69
C ARG A 101 4.48 14.74 -13.55
N VAL A 102 4.86 14.27 -12.37
CA VAL A 102 4.99 15.12 -11.18
C VAL A 102 6.32 15.86 -11.25
N LEU A 103 6.25 17.13 -11.65
CA LEU A 103 7.41 18.02 -11.86
C LEU A 103 7.34 19.26 -10.95
N ASN A 104 6.65 19.14 -9.80
CA ASN A 104 6.40 20.22 -8.84
C ASN A 104 7.55 21.23 -8.76
N THR A 105 7.22 22.50 -8.99
CA THR A 105 8.13 23.65 -8.84
C THR A 105 7.65 24.61 -7.75
N ASP A 106 6.51 24.30 -7.12
CA ASP A 106 5.86 25.10 -6.07
C ASP A 106 6.39 24.82 -4.65
N GLY A 107 7.40 23.96 -4.53
CA GLY A 107 7.99 23.55 -3.25
C GLY A 107 7.19 22.48 -2.50
N ALA A 108 6.11 21.95 -3.09
CA ALA A 108 5.36 20.83 -2.54
C ALA A 108 5.85 19.49 -3.11
N LEU A 109 5.56 18.40 -2.39
CA LEU A 109 5.97 17.05 -2.79
C LEU A 109 4.80 16.22 -3.33
N GLU A 110 3.57 16.58 -2.98
CA GLU A 110 2.38 15.88 -3.41
C GLU A 110 1.95 16.33 -4.81
N ALA A 111 1.50 15.39 -5.65
CA ALA A 111 0.78 15.73 -6.87
C ALA A 111 -0.65 16.18 -6.53
N PHE A 112 -1.34 15.40 -5.70
CA PHE A 112 -2.68 15.70 -5.20
C PHE A 112 -2.70 15.70 -3.67
N LEU A 113 -3.14 16.82 -3.09
CA LEU A 113 -3.44 16.96 -1.68
C LEU A 113 -4.95 17.08 -1.49
N VAL A 114 -5.55 16.12 -0.80
CA VAL A 114 -6.93 16.19 -0.34
C VAL A 114 -6.92 16.68 1.11
N LYS A 115 -7.35 17.92 1.33
CA LYS A 115 -7.32 18.55 2.63
C LYS A 115 -8.42 19.59 2.73
N ARG A 116 -9.22 19.49 3.78
CA ARG A 116 -10.12 20.57 4.19
C ARG A 116 -9.62 21.17 5.50
N ASP A 117 -9.52 22.49 5.52
CA ASP A 117 -9.18 23.24 6.72
C ASP A 117 -10.37 23.21 7.71
N ALA A 118 -10.09 23.36 9.00
CA ALA A 118 -10.97 23.13 10.16
C ALA A 118 -11.19 21.65 10.54
N SER A 119 -11.54 21.41 11.82
CA SER A 119 -11.69 20.06 12.34
C SER A 119 -12.97 19.38 11.81
N PRO A 120 -13.07 18.04 11.85
CA PRO A 120 -14.28 17.33 11.46
C PRO A 120 -15.53 17.79 12.20
N SER A 121 -15.41 18.21 13.46
CA SER A 121 -16.54 18.77 14.23
C SER A 121 -17.03 20.14 13.74
N GLN A 122 -16.19 20.87 13.00
CA GLN A 122 -16.49 22.23 12.51
C GLN A 122 -16.96 22.22 11.06
N ALA A 123 -16.28 21.47 10.19
CA ALA A 123 -16.54 21.47 8.75
C ALA A 123 -17.03 20.11 8.22
N GLY A 124 -17.19 19.10 9.07
CA GLY A 124 -17.39 17.70 8.66
C GLY A 124 -16.10 17.06 8.16
N ARG A 125 -16.14 15.76 7.85
CA ARG A 125 -15.07 15.04 7.11
C ARG A 125 -15.20 15.25 5.61
N ILE A 126 -14.08 15.23 4.87
CA ILE A 126 -14.14 15.29 3.41
C ILE A 126 -14.65 13.95 2.87
N ASN A 127 -15.70 13.99 2.05
CA ASN A 127 -16.42 12.77 1.66
C ASN A 127 -16.26 12.46 0.18
N SER A 128 -16.16 11.17 -0.14
CA SER A 128 -16.35 10.60 -1.48
C SER A 128 -15.57 11.33 -2.58
N VAL A 129 -14.33 11.71 -2.29
CA VAL A 129 -13.36 12.09 -3.34
C VAL A 129 -12.92 10.80 -4.03
N GLU A 130 -12.90 10.84 -5.37
CA GLU A 130 -12.57 9.67 -6.19
C GLU A 130 -11.42 9.98 -7.16
N PHE A 131 -10.44 9.08 -7.22
CA PHE A 131 -9.38 9.07 -8.23
C PHE A 131 -9.51 7.79 -9.06
N ARG A 132 -9.63 7.92 -10.39
CA ARG A 132 -9.94 6.78 -11.27
C ARG A 132 -9.12 6.74 -12.56
N ASP A 133 -8.55 5.59 -12.89
CA ASP A 133 -8.11 5.27 -14.26
C ASP A 133 -7.10 6.26 -14.87
N PHE A 134 -6.12 6.76 -14.12
CA PHE A 134 -5.00 7.54 -14.66
C PHE A 134 -3.68 7.16 -13.97
N ILE A 135 -2.55 7.63 -14.50
CA ILE A 135 -1.21 7.36 -13.93
C ILE A 135 -0.55 8.60 -13.39
N ILE A 136 0.09 8.45 -12.22
CA ILE A 136 0.97 9.43 -11.62
C ILE A 136 2.41 8.90 -11.65
N ASP A 137 3.27 9.63 -12.37
CA ASP A 137 4.68 9.32 -12.60
C ASP A 137 5.57 10.31 -11.84
N GLY A 138 6.45 9.81 -10.96
CA GLY A 138 7.47 10.60 -10.27
C GLY A 138 8.65 11.02 -11.14
N VAL A 139 8.70 10.55 -12.40
CA VAL A 139 9.64 10.86 -13.50
C VAL A 139 11.05 10.30 -13.30
N GLU A 140 11.65 10.55 -12.14
CA GLU A 140 13.02 10.16 -11.82
C GLU A 140 13.09 9.71 -10.36
N ALA A 141 13.49 8.45 -10.17
CA ALA A 141 13.75 7.88 -8.86
C ALA A 141 14.73 6.72 -8.99
N SER A 142 15.42 6.37 -7.90
CA SER A 142 16.30 5.21 -7.84
C SER A 142 15.95 4.35 -6.64
N LYS A 143 16.19 3.04 -6.74
CA LYS A 143 15.97 2.08 -5.65
C LYS A 143 16.76 2.52 -4.39
N PRO A 144 16.19 2.44 -3.18
CA PRO A 144 14.94 1.79 -2.82
C PRO A 144 13.70 2.69 -2.95
N TYR A 145 13.78 3.77 -3.72
CA TYR A 145 12.71 4.75 -3.90
C TYR A 145 12.27 5.45 -2.60
N LEU A 146 13.01 5.29 -1.49
CA LEU A 146 12.88 6.06 -0.24
C LEU A 146 14.24 6.65 0.19
N PRO A 147 14.32 7.97 0.47
CA PRO A 147 13.27 8.95 0.20
C PRO A 147 13.02 9.13 -1.31
N GLY A 148 13.79 8.48 -2.19
CA GLY A 148 13.53 8.43 -3.65
C GLY A 148 13.40 9.81 -4.27
N SER A 149 12.34 10.02 -5.07
CA SER A 149 12.02 11.31 -5.67
C SER A 149 11.56 12.37 -4.65
N GLY A 150 11.34 12.00 -3.40
CA GLY A 150 10.62 12.76 -2.37
C GLY A 150 9.11 12.89 -2.61
N LYS A 151 8.62 12.50 -3.79
CA LYS A 151 7.26 12.84 -4.26
C LYS A 151 6.21 11.89 -3.74
N ILE A 152 5.03 12.43 -3.47
CA ILE A 152 3.84 11.69 -3.07
C ILE A 152 2.80 11.79 -4.18
N GLY A 153 2.19 10.67 -4.57
CA GLY A 153 1.13 10.68 -5.59
C GLY A 153 -0.13 11.36 -5.08
N ILE A 154 -0.84 10.69 -4.16
CA ILE A 154 -2.05 11.19 -3.53
C ILE A 154 -1.85 11.23 -2.02
N ASN A 155 -2.10 12.38 -1.40
CA ASN A 155 -2.08 12.56 0.04
C ASN A 155 -3.46 13.05 0.54
N VAL A 156 -4.20 12.18 1.21
CA VAL A 156 -5.43 12.55 1.93
C VAL A 156 -5.07 12.88 3.37
N ALA A 157 -4.90 14.17 3.65
CA ALA A 157 -4.28 14.67 4.88
C ALA A 157 -5.29 15.00 6.00
N SER A 158 -6.57 15.15 5.67
CA SER A 158 -7.67 15.35 6.62
C SER A 158 -8.47 14.06 6.78
N ASP A 159 -9.10 13.87 7.95
CA ASP A 159 -10.05 12.78 8.17
C ASP A 159 -11.12 12.78 7.07
N SER A 160 -11.33 11.61 6.51
CA SER A 160 -12.10 11.41 5.29
C SER A 160 -13.07 10.26 5.42
N ASP A 161 -14.11 10.27 4.58
CA ASP A 161 -15.13 9.23 4.55
C ASP A 161 -15.39 8.80 3.10
N SER A 162 -15.42 7.49 2.86
CA SER A 162 -15.78 6.91 1.57
C SER A 162 -14.91 7.39 0.38
N VAL A 163 -13.64 7.75 0.61
CA VAL A 163 -12.68 8.06 -0.46
C VAL A 163 -12.45 6.82 -1.32
N ARG A 164 -12.29 7.00 -2.64
CA ARG A 164 -12.00 5.91 -3.57
C ARG A 164 -10.78 6.20 -4.41
N ILE A 165 -9.88 5.22 -4.49
CA ILE A 165 -8.73 5.22 -5.39
C ILE A 165 -8.81 3.91 -6.18
N GLU A 166 -9.18 4.01 -7.45
CA GLU A 166 -9.56 2.84 -8.26
C GLU A 166 -8.93 2.84 -9.66
N GLY A 167 -8.42 1.69 -10.10
CA GLY A 167 -7.91 1.56 -11.48
C GLY A 167 -6.68 2.44 -11.79
N MET A 168 -5.99 2.95 -10.77
CA MET A 168 -4.89 3.91 -10.91
C MET A 168 -3.57 3.24 -11.25
N GLY A 169 -2.66 4.00 -11.87
CA GLY A 169 -1.25 3.67 -12.03
C GLY A 169 -0.37 4.58 -11.16
N PHE A 170 0.68 4.02 -10.55
CA PHE A 170 1.69 4.80 -9.83
C PHE A 170 3.08 4.25 -10.11
N VAL A 171 4.04 5.14 -10.39
CA VAL A 171 5.43 4.77 -10.68
C VAL A 171 6.40 5.84 -10.21
N TYR A 172 7.58 5.43 -9.72
CA TYR A 172 8.70 6.33 -9.36
C TYR A 172 8.39 7.37 -8.26
N LEU A 173 7.42 7.07 -7.40
CA LEU A 173 7.05 7.91 -6.26
C LEU A 173 7.69 7.39 -4.98
N SER A 174 8.02 8.28 -4.06
CA SER A 174 8.42 7.89 -2.70
C SER A 174 7.26 7.22 -1.98
N THR A 175 6.07 7.76 -2.14
CA THR A 175 4.84 7.16 -1.63
C THR A 175 3.73 7.34 -2.63
N ALA A 176 3.13 6.26 -3.10
CA ALA A 176 2.05 6.37 -4.07
C ALA A 176 0.78 6.98 -3.45
N MET A 177 0.37 6.48 -2.28
CA MET A 177 -0.87 6.88 -1.61
C MET A 177 -0.68 7.00 -0.10
N VAL A 178 -1.13 8.11 0.47
CA VAL A 178 -1.24 8.33 1.92
C VAL A 178 -2.68 8.67 2.24
N LEU A 179 -3.30 7.91 3.15
CA LEU A 179 -4.66 8.17 3.65
C LEU A 179 -4.61 8.30 5.16
N ARG A 180 -4.75 9.52 5.67
CA ARG A 180 -4.83 9.79 7.11
C ARG A 180 -6.28 9.83 7.56
N GLY A 181 -6.60 9.20 8.70
CA GLY A 181 -7.92 9.37 9.31
C GLY A 181 -9.06 8.79 8.45
N ALA A 182 -8.79 7.73 7.69
CA ALA A 182 -9.70 7.25 6.66
C ALA A 182 -10.81 6.36 7.23
N ASP A 183 -12.05 6.69 6.90
CA ASP A 183 -13.24 5.90 7.20
C ASP A 183 -13.83 5.34 5.90
N ALA A 184 -14.10 4.04 5.87
CA ALA A 184 -14.78 3.35 4.77
C ALA A 184 -14.15 3.61 3.36
N ALA A 185 -12.86 3.90 3.29
CA ALA A 185 -12.15 4.18 2.05
C ALA A 185 -11.89 2.89 1.23
N TRP A 186 -11.94 2.99 -0.09
CA TRP A 186 -11.67 1.87 -1.01
C TRP A 186 -10.45 2.16 -1.86
N VAL A 187 -9.43 1.31 -1.73
CA VAL A 187 -8.24 1.28 -2.58
C VAL A 187 -8.30 -0.02 -3.38
N THR A 188 -8.80 0.06 -4.62
CA THR A 188 -9.17 -1.15 -5.38
C THR A 188 -8.69 -1.16 -6.83
N GLY A 189 -8.12 -2.29 -7.28
CA GLY A 189 -7.80 -2.47 -8.71
C GLY A 189 -6.65 -1.59 -9.21
N ASN A 190 -5.80 -1.10 -8.32
CA ASN A 190 -4.68 -0.21 -8.68
C ASN A 190 -3.41 -1.01 -9.03
N PHE A 191 -2.54 -0.38 -9.80
CA PHE A 191 -1.18 -0.85 -10.08
C PHE A 191 -0.17 0.18 -9.56
N ALA A 192 0.41 -0.06 -8.40
CA ALA A 192 1.43 0.80 -7.80
C ALA A 192 2.76 0.03 -7.73
N ALA A 193 3.74 0.46 -8.52
CA ALA A 193 5.01 -0.25 -8.61
C ALA A 193 6.19 0.71 -8.70
N GLU A 194 7.40 0.22 -8.40
CA GLU A 194 8.62 1.04 -8.44
C GLU A 194 8.46 2.31 -7.60
N CYS A 195 7.73 2.15 -6.50
CA CYS A 195 7.52 3.16 -5.48
C CYS A 195 8.25 2.74 -4.22
N GLY A 196 8.57 3.72 -3.39
CA GLY A 196 9.09 3.49 -2.05
C GLY A 196 8.10 2.70 -1.22
N SER A 197 7.03 3.38 -0.82
CA SER A 197 5.82 2.77 -0.26
C SER A 197 4.66 2.86 -1.25
N CYS A 198 3.78 1.86 -1.28
CA CYS A 198 2.56 1.93 -2.10
C CYS A 198 1.43 2.62 -1.35
N LEU A 199 0.95 2.05 -0.24
CA LEU A 199 -0.16 2.61 0.54
C LEU A 199 0.22 2.77 2.02
N GLU A 200 0.03 3.97 2.54
CA GLU A 200 0.17 4.27 3.97
C GLU A 200 -1.15 4.78 4.57
N LEU A 201 -1.74 3.99 5.46
CA LEU A 201 -2.87 4.38 6.30
C LEU A 201 -2.31 4.92 7.62
N THR A 202 -2.41 6.23 7.83
CA THR A 202 -1.76 6.90 8.98
C THR A 202 -2.79 7.51 9.92
N GLY A 203 -2.37 7.81 11.16
CA GLY A 203 -3.32 8.23 12.19
C GLY A 203 -4.17 7.05 12.61
N ALA A 204 -5.50 7.14 12.50
CA ALA A 204 -6.39 6.01 12.74
C ALA A 204 -7.31 5.80 11.53
N SER A 205 -7.59 4.56 11.18
CA SER A 205 -8.49 4.25 10.06
C SER A 205 -9.51 3.19 10.46
N GLN A 206 -10.68 3.21 9.84
CA GLN A 206 -11.72 2.22 10.11
C GLN A 206 -12.41 1.71 8.85
N VAL A 207 -12.61 0.40 8.77
CA VAL A 207 -13.35 -0.29 7.70
C VAL A 207 -12.83 0.01 6.28
N VAL A 208 -11.53 0.32 6.16
CA VAL A 208 -10.85 0.54 4.88
C VAL A 208 -10.72 -0.79 4.13
N ARG A 209 -10.90 -0.76 2.81
CA ARG A 209 -10.73 -1.92 1.92
C ARG A 209 -9.57 -1.68 0.96
N VAL A 210 -8.60 -2.58 0.99
CA VAL A 210 -7.46 -2.64 0.08
C VAL A 210 -7.61 -3.93 -0.72
N THR A 211 -8.19 -3.86 -1.91
CA THR A 211 -8.58 -5.08 -2.65
C THR A 211 -8.17 -5.12 -4.11
N ASN A 212 -7.83 -6.30 -4.62
CA ASN A 212 -7.54 -6.51 -6.05
C ASN A 212 -6.42 -5.62 -6.62
N ASN A 213 -5.48 -5.17 -5.80
CA ASN A 213 -4.37 -4.32 -6.25
C ASN A 213 -3.13 -5.14 -6.64
N SER A 214 -2.31 -4.59 -7.54
CA SER A 214 -0.91 -4.99 -7.72
C SER A 214 -0.02 -3.95 -7.05
N LEU A 215 0.57 -4.31 -5.91
CA LEU A 215 1.40 -3.43 -5.08
C LEU A 215 2.82 -3.97 -5.05
N ILE A 216 3.77 -3.19 -5.59
CA ILE A 216 5.17 -3.60 -5.74
C ILE A 216 6.04 -2.51 -5.12
N SER A 217 6.47 -2.74 -3.88
CA SER A 217 7.31 -1.83 -3.10
C SER A 217 8.74 -2.36 -2.98
N ALA A 218 9.71 -1.45 -2.88
CA ALA A 218 11.10 -1.76 -2.60
C ALA A 218 11.33 -2.12 -1.12
N TRP A 219 12.54 -2.60 -0.81
CA TRP A 219 12.91 -3.08 0.53
C TRP A 219 12.88 -2.02 1.64
N ALA A 220 12.95 -0.73 1.32
CA ALA A 220 12.92 0.33 2.34
C ALA A 220 11.49 0.77 2.72
N GLY A 221 10.47 0.31 2.00
CA GLY A 221 9.08 0.71 2.21
C GLY A 221 8.14 -0.48 2.39
N ALA A 222 6.84 -0.27 2.20
CA ALA A 222 5.83 -1.31 2.31
C ALA A 222 4.84 -1.29 1.14
N CYS A 223 4.25 -2.45 0.84
CA CYS A 223 3.09 -2.47 -0.05
C CYS A 223 1.87 -1.89 0.67
N VAL A 224 1.63 -2.27 1.92
CA VAL A 224 0.63 -1.64 2.79
C VAL A 224 1.24 -1.41 4.17
N ARG A 225 1.13 -0.18 4.68
CA ARG A 225 1.41 0.16 6.08
C ARG A 225 0.14 0.72 6.70
N ALA A 226 -0.22 0.25 7.89
CA ALA A 226 -1.40 0.74 8.61
C ALA A 226 -1.08 0.99 10.08
N GLU A 227 -1.53 2.14 10.58
CA GLU A 227 -1.42 2.56 11.98
C GLU A 227 -2.82 2.69 12.57
N HIS A 228 -3.02 2.16 13.78
CA HIS A 228 -4.26 2.26 14.57
C HIS A 228 -5.52 1.96 13.75
N ALA A 229 -5.44 0.94 12.88
CA ALA A 229 -6.52 0.57 11.99
C ALA A 229 -7.49 -0.40 12.65
N GLU A 230 -8.77 -0.20 12.42
CA GLU A 230 -9.87 -1.01 12.97
C GLU A 230 -10.68 -1.61 11.81
N GLY A 231 -10.77 -2.94 11.72
CA GLY A 231 -11.58 -3.57 10.67
C GLY A 231 -11.05 -3.37 9.24
N LEU A 232 -9.72 -3.15 9.08
CA LEU A 232 -9.07 -3.09 7.77
C LEU A 232 -9.20 -4.43 7.04
N LEU A 233 -9.60 -4.40 5.77
CA LEU A 233 -9.62 -5.56 4.88
C LEU A 233 -8.53 -5.43 3.81
N VAL A 234 -7.58 -6.36 3.79
CA VAL A 234 -6.57 -6.52 2.74
C VAL A 234 -6.83 -7.85 2.04
N GLU A 235 -7.46 -7.80 0.85
CA GLU A 235 -7.94 -9.01 0.18
C GLU A 235 -7.69 -9.06 -1.34
N GLY A 236 -7.27 -10.23 -1.85
CA GLY A 236 -7.17 -10.46 -3.29
C GLY A 236 -6.05 -9.65 -3.97
N ASN A 237 -5.08 -9.14 -3.21
CA ASN A 237 -3.97 -8.35 -3.75
C ASN A 237 -2.81 -9.25 -4.21
N THR A 238 -2.06 -8.75 -5.18
CA THR A 238 -0.74 -9.27 -5.54
C THR A 238 0.32 -8.31 -5.02
N LEU A 239 1.04 -8.72 -3.98
CA LEU A 239 2.09 -7.94 -3.32
C LEU A 239 3.46 -8.52 -3.66
N VAL A 240 4.34 -7.74 -4.27
CA VAL A 240 5.58 -8.26 -4.87
C VAL A 240 6.81 -7.45 -4.46
N TRP A 241 7.98 -8.05 -4.65
CA TRP A 241 9.32 -7.54 -4.39
C TRP A 241 9.65 -7.46 -2.90
N HIS A 242 9.15 -6.47 -2.15
CA HIS A 242 9.08 -6.60 -0.70
C HIS A 242 7.80 -7.27 -0.24
N GLY A 243 6.72 -7.20 -1.05
CA GLY A 243 5.48 -7.93 -0.84
C GLY A 243 5.07 -7.99 0.63
N SER A 244 4.71 -6.84 1.22
CA SER A 244 4.60 -6.69 2.67
C SER A 244 3.35 -5.96 3.13
N VAL A 245 2.79 -6.38 4.28
CA VAL A 245 1.75 -5.67 5.03
C VAL A 245 2.22 -5.44 6.46
N HIS A 246 2.36 -4.19 6.87
CA HIS A 246 2.81 -3.82 8.21
C HIS A 246 1.64 -3.23 8.99
N LEU A 247 1.38 -3.79 10.16
CA LEU A 247 0.34 -3.34 11.08
C LEU A 247 1.01 -2.77 12.33
N SER A 248 0.59 -1.58 12.76
CA SER A 248 1.00 -0.97 14.01
C SER A 248 -0.22 -0.63 14.83
N GLU A 249 -0.38 -1.31 15.96
CA GLU A 249 -1.52 -1.14 16.88
C GLU A 249 -2.89 -1.30 16.17
N CYS A 250 -3.00 -2.25 15.23
CA CYS A 250 -4.21 -2.51 14.46
C CYS A 250 -5.04 -3.64 15.06
N SER A 251 -6.37 -3.50 15.06
CA SER A 251 -7.28 -4.50 15.63
C SER A 251 -8.36 -4.96 14.66
N ARG A 252 -8.77 -6.22 14.81
CA ARG A 252 -9.90 -6.82 14.07
C ARG A 252 -9.77 -6.69 12.55
N CYS A 253 -8.54 -6.65 12.05
CA CYS A 253 -8.23 -6.58 10.63
C CYS A 253 -8.26 -7.97 9.99
N SER A 254 -8.45 -8.03 8.68
CA SER A 254 -8.39 -9.25 7.88
C SER A 254 -7.40 -9.09 6.73
N ILE A 255 -6.38 -9.94 6.70
CA ILE A 255 -5.43 -10.10 5.60
C ILE A 255 -5.69 -11.47 4.99
N ALA A 256 -6.47 -11.51 3.91
CA ALA A 256 -6.98 -12.75 3.37
C ALA A 256 -6.83 -12.89 1.85
N SER A 257 -6.62 -14.13 1.37
CA SER A 257 -6.65 -14.44 -0.07
C SER A 257 -5.67 -13.60 -0.92
N ASN A 258 -4.53 -13.21 -0.36
CA ASN A 258 -3.51 -12.44 -1.09
C ASN A 258 -2.38 -13.34 -1.59
N LYS A 259 -1.69 -12.88 -2.64
CA LYS A 259 -0.43 -13.43 -3.13
C LYS A 259 0.71 -12.52 -2.71
N PHE A 260 1.59 -13.01 -1.85
CA PHE A 260 2.81 -12.33 -1.44
C PHE A 260 4.02 -12.99 -2.11
N VAL A 261 4.90 -12.19 -2.71
CA VAL A 261 6.21 -12.60 -3.20
C VAL A 261 7.25 -11.61 -2.69
N SER A 262 8.21 -12.09 -1.91
CA SER A 262 9.19 -11.20 -1.26
C SER A 262 10.63 -11.70 -1.34
N SER A 263 11.51 -10.75 -1.67
CA SER A 263 12.97 -10.83 -1.61
C SER A 263 13.53 -10.57 -0.21
N TRP A 264 12.67 -10.28 0.77
CA TRP A 264 13.06 -10.11 2.18
C TRP A 264 12.10 -10.80 3.18
N PRO A 265 12.53 -11.05 4.42
CA PRO A 265 11.66 -11.44 5.54
C PRO A 265 10.66 -10.32 5.87
N GLY A 266 9.63 -10.63 6.69
CA GLY A 266 8.62 -9.64 7.05
C GLY A 266 7.57 -9.40 5.97
N MET A 267 6.91 -10.46 5.49
CA MET A 267 5.82 -10.32 4.51
C MET A 267 4.53 -9.84 5.19
N VAL A 268 4.31 -10.22 6.44
CA VAL A 268 3.31 -9.62 7.33
C VAL A 268 3.95 -9.42 8.69
N TRP A 269 3.87 -8.23 9.27
CA TRP A 269 4.29 -8.06 10.65
C TRP A 269 3.46 -7.07 11.43
N MET A 270 3.40 -7.33 12.73
CA MET A 270 2.65 -6.58 13.72
C MET A 270 3.59 -5.92 14.73
N GLU A 271 3.39 -4.63 14.95
CA GLU A 271 4.06 -3.80 15.95
C GLU A 271 3.04 -3.29 16.98
N GLY A 272 3.44 -3.27 18.26
CA GLY A 272 2.54 -2.90 19.35
C GLY A 272 1.44 -3.93 19.59
N ALA A 273 0.30 -3.46 20.11
CA ALA A 273 -0.86 -4.29 20.40
C ALA A 273 -1.73 -4.46 19.16
N CYS A 274 -1.39 -5.46 18.32
CA CYS A 274 -2.25 -5.84 17.21
C CYS A 274 -3.14 -7.01 17.62
N ASP A 275 -4.43 -6.77 17.88
CA ASP A 275 -5.31 -7.75 18.51
C ASP A 275 -6.43 -8.24 17.57
N GLU A 276 -6.82 -9.51 17.73
CA GLU A 276 -7.97 -10.11 17.05
C GLU A 276 -7.89 -10.08 15.50
N ASN A 277 -6.68 -10.05 14.93
CA ASN A 277 -6.50 -10.00 13.48
C ASN A 277 -6.54 -11.39 12.84
N LEU A 278 -7.14 -11.48 11.66
CA LEU A 278 -7.25 -12.69 10.85
C LEU A 278 -6.26 -12.65 9.68
N ILE A 279 -5.37 -13.64 9.59
CA ILE A 279 -4.43 -13.82 8.49
C ILE A 279 -4.65 -15.19 7.86
N THR A 280 -5.37 -15.25 6.75
CA THR A 280 -5.85 -16.54 6.21
C THR A 280 -5.92 -16.67 4.70
N GLY A 281 -5.72 -17.89 4.19
CA GLY A 281 -5.88 -18.18 2.76
C GLY A 281 -4.86 -17.48 1.87
N ASN A 282 -3.74 -17.02 2.42
CA ASN A 282 -2.70 -16.33 1.65
C ASN A 282 -1.66 -17.31 1.10
N LEU A 283 -1.07 -16.95 -0.04
CA LEU A 283 0.12 -17.58 -0.58
C LEU A 283 1.33 -16.68 -0.31
N PHE A 284 2.24 -17.14 0.54
CA PHE A 284 3.52 -16.49 0.79
C PHE A 284 4.65 -17.17 0.02
N THR A 285 5.42 -16.42 -0.75
CA THR A 285 6.61 -16.90 -1.45
C THR A 285 7.83 -16.07 -1.07
N ARG A 286 8.74 -16.65 -0.28
CA ARG A 286 10.04 -16.05 0.06
C ARG A 286 11.10 -16.62 -0.88
N VAL A 287 11.75 -15.78 -1.67
CA VAL A 287 12.80 -16.12 -2.65
C VAL A 287 13.91 -15.10 -2.57
N ASP A 288 15.16 -15.43 -2.87
CA ASP A 288 16.19 -14.39 -2.98
C ASP A 288 16.42 -14.00 -4.45
N THR A 289 15.97 -12.81 -4.83
CA THR A 289 16.24 -12.22 -6.15
C THR A 289 17.05 -10.93 -6.05
N GLU A 290 17.45 -10.53 -4.84
CA GLU A 290 18.02 -9.20 -4.53
C GLU A 290 19.05 -9.34 -3.40
N SER A 291 19.98 -10.29 -3.54
CA SER A 291 20.90 -10.70 -2.48
C SER A 291 21.76 -9.56 -1.90
N SER A 292 21.99 -8.50 -2.67
CA SER A 292 22.78 -7.33 -2.26
C SER A 292 22.00 -6.29 -1.46
N ASN A 293 20.67 -6.37 -1.42
CA ASN A 293 19.80 -5.40 -0.78
C ASN A 293 19.22 -5.98 0.52
N ASP A 294 18.95 -5.11 1.49
CA ASP A 294 18.49 -5.51 2.82
C ASP A 294 17.41 -4.56 3.34
N ASN A 295 16.28 -5.12 3.78
CA ASN A 295 15.22 -4.38 4.46
C ASN A 295 15.53 -4.15 5.96
N GLY A 296 16.68 -4.64 6.44
CA GLY A 296 17.10 -4.53 7.84
C GLY A 296 16.59 -5.68 8.72
N HIS A 297 15.97 -6.70 8.12
CA HIS A 297 15.48 -7.90 8.79
C HIS A 297 16.20 -9.15 8.28
N ASP A 298 16.45 -10.07 9.20
CA ASP A 298 17.08 -11.35 8.93
C ASP A 298 16.03 -12.48 8.88
N ASP A 299 16.44 -13.70 8.50
CA ASP A 299 15.54 -14.84 8.34
C ASP A 299 14.96 -15.35 9.68
N LEU A 300 15.39 -14.83 10.82
CA LEU A 300 14.81 -15.13 12.13
C LEU A 300 13.61 -14.23 12.44
N PHE A 301 13.48 -13.08 11.76
CA PHE A 301 12.37 -12.13 11.91
C PHE A 301 11.01 -12.76 11.58
N GLY A 302 11.00 -13.79 10.74
CA GLY A 302 9.79 -14.45 10.27
C GLY A 302 9.36 -13.98 8.88
N MET A 303 8.77 -14.90 8.09
CA MET A 303 7.94 -14.48 6.96
C MET A 303 6.68 -13.75 7.48
N LEU A 304 6.16 -14.20 8.62
CA LEU A 304 5.08 -13.56 9.36
C LEU A 304 5.48 -13.38 10.83
N GLN A 305 5.34 -12.17 11.37
CA GLN A 305 5.56 -11.88 12.79
C GLN A 305 4.25 -11.40 13.44
N CYS A 306 3.79 -12.12 14.47
CA CYS A 306 2.66 -11.76 15.31
C CYS A 306 3.13 -11.07 16.60
N SER A 307 2.51 -9.95 16.93
CA SER A 307 2.62 -9.26 18.21
C SER A 307 1.22 -8.79 18.62
N GLY A 308 0.72 -9.27 19.77
CA GLY A 308 -0.62 -8.96 20.25
C GLY A 308 -1.43 -10.21 20.60
N THR A 309 -2.74 -10.04 20.78
CA THR A 309 -3.61 -11.04 21.42
C THR A 309 -4.68 -11.56 20.48
N ASP A 310 -5.02 -12.85 20.61
CA ASP A 310 -6.14 -13.47 19.88
C ASP A 310 -6.06 -13.35 18.34
N ASN A 311 -4.86 -13.22 17.77
CA ASN A 311 -4.71 -13.26 16.32
C ASN A 311 -4.82 -14.70 15.80
N LEU A 312 -5.40 -14.86 14.61
CA LEU A 312 -5.57 -16.15 13.94
C LEU A 312 -4.78 -16.18 12.63
N VAL A 313 -3.70 -16.96 12.60
CA VAL A 313 -2.92 -17.28 11.40
C VAL A 313 -3.32 -18.66 10.90
N SER A 314 -4.11 -18.75 9.83
CA SER A 314 -4.68 -20.02 9.40
C SER A 314 -4.78 -20.26 7.90
N SER A 315 -4.71 -21.52 7.47
CA SER A 315 -4.94 -21.91 6.07
C SER A 315 -4.06 -21.16 5.06
N ASN A 316 -2.84 -20.78 5.45
CA ASN A 316 -1.87 -20.16 4.54
C ASN A 316 -0.90 -21.19 3.97
N LEU A 317 -0.37 -20.91 2.78
CA LEU A 317 0.77 -21.64 2.21
C LEU A 317 2.03 -20.77 2.29
N PHE A 318 3.06 -21.25 2.96
CA PHE A 318 4.38 -20.62 3.04
C PHE A 318 5.39 -21.39 2.19
N SER A 319 5.78 -20.83 1.05
CA SER A 319 6.84 -21.35 0.18
C SER A 319 8.14 -20.60 0.45
N TYR A 320 9.06 -21.18 1.20
CA TYR A 320 10.38 -20.62 1.48
C TYR A 320 11.44 -21.25 0.57
N ARG A 321 12.11 -20.44 -0.25
CA ARG A 321 13.04 -20.87 -1.33
C ARG A 321 14.31 -20.02 -1.37
N VAL A 322 14.88 -19.72 -0.21
CA VAL A 322 16.19 -19.07 -0.09
C VAL A 322 17.25 -20.14 0.17
N ASP A 323 18.29 -20.13 -0.67
CA ASP A 323 19.42 -21.05 -0.54
C ASP A 323 20.10 -20.91 0.82
N ALA A 324 20.54 -22.01 1.41
CA ALA A 324 21.14 -22.02 2.75
C ALA A 324 22.35 -21.07 2.89
N GLY A 325 23.12 -20.86 1.82
CA GLY A 325 24.26 -19.94 1.79
C GLY A 325 23.89 -18.45 1.73
N LEU A 326 22.62 -18.12 1.43
CA LEU A 326 22.11 -16.75 1.34
C LEU A 326 21.31 -16.34 2.59
N ARG A 327 21.05 -17.29 3.50
CA ARG A 327 20.31 -17.02 4.73
C ARG A 327 21.11 -16.13 5.68
N ARG A 328 20.40 -15.24 6.36
CA ARG A 328 20.94 -14.28 7.34
C ARG A 328 20.27 -14.50 8.70
N PRO A 329 21.03 -14.56 9.81
CA PRO A 329 22.48 -14.75 9.86
C PRO A 329 22.89 -16.10 9.22
N ALA A 330 24.18 -16.25 8.92
CA ALA A 330 24.69 -17.47 8.30
C ALA A 330 24.33 -18.71 9.13
N SER A 331 23.86 -19.77 8.47
CA SER A 331 23.35 -21.00 9.10
C SER A 331 22.02 -20.86 9.86
N ALA A 332 21.31 -19.74 9.72
CA ALA A 332 19.98 -19.60 10.28
C ALA A 332 19.03 -20.69 9.73
N ILE A 333 18.25 -21.27 10.65
CA ILE A 333 17.04 -21.99 10.29
C ILE A 333 15.95 -20.93 10.19
N PRO A 334 15.34 -20.72 9.01
CA PRO A 334 14.43 -19.62 8.80
C PRO A 334 13.15 -19.77 9.62
N THR A 335 12.71 -18.66 10.21
CA THR A 335 11.41 -18.58 10.88
C THR A 335 10.32 -18.34 9.85
N ILE A 336 9.28 -19.17 9.85
CA ILE A 336 8.09 -18.96 9.02
C ILE A 336 7.10 -18.06 9.74
N VAL A 337 6.74 -18.43 10.97
CA VAL A 337 5.90 -17.64 11.86
C VAL A 337 6.65 -17.39 13.16
N LEU A 338 6.85 -16.12 13.50
CA LEU A 338 7.32 -15.68 14.81
C LEU A 338 6.12 -15.15 15.60
N VAL A 339 5.81 -15.73 16.76
CA VAL A 339 4.97 -15.07 17.76
C VAL A 339 5.92 -14.36 18.71
N LYS A 340 6.07 -13.05 18.51
CA LYS A 340 7.03 -12.22 19.24
C LYS A 340 6.52 -11.86 20.63
N SER A 341 5.22 -11.58 20.76
CA SER A 341 4.61 -11.23 22.04
C SER A 341 3.09 -11.36 22.02
N GLY A 342 2.50 -11.32 23.21
CA GLY A 342 1.06 -11.34 23.43
C GLY A 342 0.51 -12.73 23.73
N ALA A 343 -0.82 -12.83 23.80
CA ALA A 343 -1.51 -14.00 24.35
C ALA A 343 -2.47 -14.65 23.36
N ASP A 344 -2.75 -15.95 23.55
CA ASP A 344 -3.88 -16.64 22.93
C ASP A 344 -3.92 -16.66 21.39
N ASN A 345 -2.79 -16.32 20.74
CA ASN A 345 -2.65 -16.42 19.29
C ASN A 345 -2.82 -17.87 18.83
N VAL A 346 -3.42 -18.05 17.66
CA VAL A 346 -3.69 -19.36 17.07
C VAL A 346 -3.03 -19.48 15.70
N ILE A 347 -2.21 -20.52 15.53
CA ILE A 347 -1.54 -20.84 14.27
C ILE A 347 -2.03 -22.21 13.81
N MET A 348 -2.95 -22.24 12.83
CA MET A 348 -3.63 -23.48 12.47
C MET A 348 -3.72 -23.81 10.97
N GLY A 349 -3.50 -25.07 10.61
CA GLY A 349 -3.73 -25.57 9.25
C GLY A 349 -2.90 -24.86 8.19
N ASN A 350 -1.71 -24.37 8.54
CA ASN A 350 -0.79 -23.77 7.58
C ASN A 350 0.07 -24.87 6.94
N HIS A 351 0.51 -24.67 5.71
CA HIS A 351 1.41 -25.59 5.01
C HIS A 351 2.72 -24.88 4.65
N VAL A 352 3.86 -25.46 5.02
CA VAL A 352 5.19 -24.96 4.67
C VAL A 352 5.80 -25.86 3.60
N CYS A 353 6.38 -25.27 2.56
CA CYS A 353 7.10 -26.00 1.51
C CYS A 353 8.32 -25.22 0.99
N GLY A 354 9.11 -25.87 0.13
CA GLY A 354 10.32 -25.28 -0.46
C GLY A 354 11.61 -25.49 0.34
N THR A 355 11.49 -25.77 1.64
CA THR A 355 12.58 -26.19 2.54
C THR A 355 12.03 -27.12 3.61
N ASP A 356 12.84 -28.08 4.07
CA ASP A 356 12.56 -28.89 5.27
C ASP A 356 13.18 -28.29 6.54
N ASP A 357 14.03 -27.28 6.36
CA ASP A 357 14.73 -26.59 7.43
C ASP A 357 14.03 -25.25 7.69
N TYR A 358 13.12 -25.24 8.67
CA TYR A 358 12.32 -24.09 9.07
C TYR A 358 11.80 -24.19 10.52
N ARG A 359 11.32 -23.08 11.07
CA ARG A 359 10.71 -23.00 12.41
C ARG A 359 9.42 -22.20 12.48
N ILE A 360 8.53 -22.60 13.39
CA ILE A 360 7.60 -21.69 14.07
C ILE A 360 8.22 -21.37 15.42
N VAL A 361 8.39 -20.08 15.70
CA VAL A 361 9.07 -19.60 16.91
C VAL A 361 8.07 -18.91 17.84
N LEU A 362 8.07 -19.28 19.12
CA LEU A 362 7.33 -18.61 20.18
C LEU A 362 8.32 -17.96 21.13
N ASP A 363 8.33 -16.63 21.20
CA ASP A 363 9.22 -15.91 22.11
C ASP A 363 8.78 -16.06 23.58
N GLN A 364 9.69 -15.77 24.51
CA GLN A 364 9.50 -15.97 25.95
C GLN A 364 8.30 -15.20 26.50
N SER A 365 7.96 -14.05 25.90
CA SER A 365 6.87 -13.19 26.35
C SER A 365 5.47 -13.68 25.96
N THR A 366 5.38 -14.76 25.17
CA THR A 366 4.11 -15.30 24.68
C THR A 366 3.44 -16.25 25.68
N THR A 367 2.11 -16.19 25.75
CA THR A 367 1.30 -17.06 26.62
C THR A 367 0.10 -17.62 25.88
N GLY A 368 -0.41 -18.79 26.28
CA GLY A 368 -1.62 -19.40 25.72
C GLY A 368 -1.62 -19.68 24.21
N THR A 369 -0.48 -19.59 23.52
CA THR A 369 -0.43 -19.74 22.06
C THR A 369 -0.76 -21.18 21.66
N ARG A 370 -1.57 -21.35 20.61
CA ARG A 370 -2.02 -22.67 20.12
C ARG A 370 -1.53 -22.90 18.70
N ILE A 371 -0.70 -23.91 18.50
CA ILE A 371 -0.24 -24.38 17.19
C ILE A 371 -0.99 -25.68 16.86
N VAL A 372 -1.75 -25.71 15.77
CA VAL A 372 -2.60 -26.87 15.43
C VAL A 372 -2.44 -27.26 13.97
N HIS A 373 -1.97 -28.47 13.69
CA HIS A 373 -1.84 -29.04 12.34
C HIS A 373 -1.12 -28.11 11.34
N SER A 374 -0.14 -27.33 11.80
CA SER A 374 0.65 -26.44 10.92
C SER A 374 2.02 -27.01 10.58
N VAL A 375 2.70 -27.63 11.55
CA VAL A 375 4.08 -28.13 11.41
C VAL A 375 4.30 -29.35 12.32
N PRO A 376 5.32 -30.19 12.06
CA PRO A 376 5.74 -31.22 13.02
C PRO A 376 6.30 -30.59 14.30
N GLN A 377 6.27 -31.33 15.42
CA GLN A 377 6.77 -30.84 16.72
C GLN A 377 8.25 -30.41 16.67
N THR A 378 9.06 -31.06 15.84
CA THR A 378 10.49 -30.75 15.65
C THR A 378 10.76 -29.40 14.98
N ALA A 379 9.74 -28.81 14.34
CA ALA A 379 9.82 -27.48 13.74
C ALA A 379 9.28 -26.38 14.68
N VAL A 380 8.84 -26.71 15.90
CA VAL A 380 8.43 -25.72 16.90
C VAL A 380 9.59 -25.40 17.82
N GLU A 381 9.94 -24.12 17.91
CA GLU A 381 10.93 -23.60 18.83
C GLU A 381 10.25 -22.62 19.79
N ALA A 382 10.06 -23.05 21.04
CA ALA A 382 9.32 -22.28 22.03
C ALA A 382 10.23 -21.89 23.21
N TYR A 383 10.32 -20.58 23.45
CA TYR A 383 10.99 -19.99 24.61
C TYR A 383 10.03 -19.76 25.79
N THR A 384 8.73 -20.05 25.59
CA THR A 384 7.70 -20.11 26.63
C THR A 384 7.35 -21.57 26.97
N GLN A 385 6.81 -21.78 28.16
CA GLN A 385 6.24 -23.07 28.58
C GLN A 385 4.70 -23.09 28.46
N ASP A 386 4.08 -21.94 28.24
CA ASP A 386 2.63 -21.80 28.16
C ASP A 386 2.17 -21.75 26.71
N TYR A 387 2.16 -22.93 26.08
CA TYR A 387 1.64 -23.11 24.73
C TYR A 387 1.09 -24.53 24.55
N VAL A 388 0.24 -24.70 23.54
CA VAL A 388 -0.24 -26.02 23.12
C VAL A 388 0.18 -26.24 21.67
N CYS A 389 0.79 -27.39 21.39
CA CYS A 389 1.08 -27.83 20.04
C CYS A 389 0.38 -29.17 19.75
N VAL A 390 -0.49 -29.17 18.74
CA VAL A 390 -1.00 -30.38 18.10
C VAL A 390 -0.28 -30.48 16.75
N PRO A 391 0.75 -31.32 16.64
CA PRO A 391 1.59 -31.36 15.45
C PRO A 391 0.81 -31.85 14.22
N MET A 392 1.32 -31.52 13.02
CA MET A 392 0.87 -32.17 11.79
C MET A 392 1.15 -33.69 11.86
N PRO A 393 0.17 -34.57 11.57
CA PRO A 393 0.33 -36.02 11.63
C PRO A 393 1.43 -36.61 10.74
#